data_AF-A0A1I7Z7F0-F1
#
_entry.id   AF-A0A1I7Z7F0-F1
#
_cell.length_a   1.000
_cell.length_b   1.000
_cell.length_c   1.000
_cell.angle_alpha   90.00
_cell.angle_beta   90.00
_cell.angle_gamma   90.00
#
_symmetry.space_group_name_H-M   'P 1'
#
loop_
_entity.id
_entity.type
_entity.pdbx_description
1 polymer ?
#
loop_
_entity_poly.entity_id
_entity_poly.type
_entity_poly.pdbx_seq_one_letter_code
_entity_poly.pdbx_strand_id
1 'polypeptide(L)'
;MDAAPWIFVDSVVGLFGKDTLNRLPREVRHPLWKDIVDLHHRNRVYYRVLLRKEEGGIKHVFTNWKFNVDPSIYTRLLREKGRFTRIVGVSDLTTDRHTT
;
A
#
# COMPACT_ATOMS: atom_id res chain seq x y z
N MET A 1 -27.19 2.09 -14.94
CA MET A 1 -27.01 1.45 -13.61
C MET A 1 -26.63 2.55 -12.65
N ASP A 2 -27.28 2.63 -11.48
CA ASP A 2 -26.89 3.61 -10.46
C ASP A 2 -25.40 3.46 -10.15
N ALA A 3 -24.64 4.54 -10.30
CA ALA A 3 -23.21 4.56 -10.01
C ALA A 3 -22.91 4.48 -8.49
N ALA A 4 -23.92 4.77 -7.66
CA ALA A 4 -23.85 4.76 -6.21
C ALA A 4 -23.36 3.43 -5.60
N PRO A 5 -23.88 2.24 -6.01
CA PRO A 5 -23.36 0.96 -5.52
C PRO A 5 -21.89 0.71 -5.87
N TRP A 6 -21.36 1.21 -7.00
CA TRP A 6 -19.96 0.97 -7.37
C TRP A 6 -18.98 1.77 -6.51
N ILE A 7 -19.27 3.05 -6.28
CA ILE A 7 -18.45 3.92 -5.42
C ILE A 7 -18.45 3.41 -3.98
N PHE A 8 -19.61 2.95 -3.49
CA PHE A 8 -19.72 2.36 -2.16
C PHE A 8 -18.83 1.13 -2.02
N VAL A 9 -18.90 0.18 -2.96
CA VAL A 9 -18.10 -1.05 -2.91
C VAL A 9 -16.61 -0.74 -3.08
N ASP A 10 -16.23 0.18 -3.96
CA ASP A 10 -14.84 0.64 -4.11
C ASP A 10 -14.29 1.21 -2.80
N SER A 11 -15.08 2.01 -2.09
CA SER A 11 -14.70 2.59 -0.80
C SER A 11 -14.52 1.53 0.28
N VAL A 12 -15.47 0.58 0.39
CA VAL A 12 -15.40 -0.53 1.34
C VAL A 12 -14.18 -1.42 1.07
N VAL A 13 -13.98 -1.84 -0.18
CA VAL A 13 -12.82 -2.66 -0.56
C VAL A 13 -11.52 -1.87 -0.45
N GLY A 14 -11.58 -0.54 -0.56
CA GLY A 14 -10.48 0.38 -0.29
C GLY A 14 -9.95 0.29 1.13
N LEU A 15 -10.80 0.02 2.12
CA LEU A 15 -10.45 -0.04 3.53
C LEU A 15 -9.78 -1.36 3.93
N PHE A 16 -9.94 -2.42 3.15
CA PHE A 16 -9.39 -3.72 3.52
C PHE A 16 -7.86 -3.76 3.43
N GLY A 17 -7.26 -4.39 4.45
CA GLY A 17 -5.84 -4.72 4.50
C GLY A 17 -5.50 -5.96 3.66
N LYS A 18 -4.20 -6.27 3.60
CA LYS A 18 -3.63 -7.34 2.75
C LYS A 18 -4.30 -8.68 2.93
N ASP A 19 -4.41 -9.15 4.17
CA ASP A 19 -4.88 -10.50 4.42
C ASP A 19 -6.37 -10.65 4.08
N THR A 20 -7.17 -9.64 4.41
CA THR A 20 -8.58 -9.58 4.02
C THR A 20 -8.75 -9.54 2.50
N LEU A 21 -8.00 -8.66 1.82
CA LEU A 21 -8.07 -8.51 0.37
C LEU A 21 -7.60 -9.77 -0.39
N ASN A 22 -6.69 -10.57 0.18
CA ASN A 22 -6.25 -11.83 -0.41
C ASN A 22 -7.29 -12.97 -0.28
N ARG A 23 -8.18 -12.90 0.71
CA ARG A 23 -9.23 -13.91 0.94
C ARG A 23 -10.50 -13.61 0.13
N LEU A 24 -10.86 -12.33 0.02
CA LEU A 24 -12.10 -11.89 -0.64
C LEU A 24 -12.33 -12.43 -2.06
N PRO A 25 -11.33 -12.57 -2.96
CA PRO A 25 -11.55 -13.08 -4.30
C PRO A 25 -12.15 -14.50 -4.35
N ARG A 26 -11.98 -15.30 -3.28
CA ARG A 26 -12.53 -16.66 -3.18
C ARG A 26 -13.96 -16.68 -2.63
N GLU A 27 -14.30 -15.70 -1.80
CA GLU A 27 -15.57 -15.64 -1.07
C GLU A 27 -16.64 -14.82 -1.82
N VAL A 28 -16.22 -13.79 -2.55
CA VAL A 28 -17.12 -12.86 -3.22
C VAL A 28 -17.57 -13.43 -4.56
N ARG A 29 -18.84 -13.82 -4.64
CA ARG A 29 -19.48 -14.31 -5.88
C ARG A 29 -20.27 -13.25 -6.63
N HIS A 30 -20.63 -12.14 -5.98
CA HIS A 30 -21.44 -11.10 -6.58
C HIS A 30 -20.64 -10.37 -7.67
N PRO A 31 -21.09 -10.31 -8.95
CA PRO A 31 -20.31 -9.77 -10.06
C PRO A 31 -19.77 -8.35 -9.83
N LEU A 32 -20.62 -7.45 -9.34
CA LEU A 32 -20.25 -6.06 -9.01
C LEU A 32 -19.07 -5.97 -8.03
N TRP A 33 -19.09 -6.80 -6.99
CA TRP A 33 -18.03 -6.81 -5.98
C TRP A 33 -16.81 -7.55 -6.50
N LYS A 34 -16.99 -8.60 -7.30
CA LYS A 34 -15.90 -9.41 -7.84
C LYS A 34 -14.94 -8.55 -8.65
N ASP A 35 -15.46 -7.72 -9.55
CA ASP A 35 -14.61 -6.89 -10.42
C ASP A 35 -13.83 -5.85 -9.62
N ILE A 36 -14.47 -5.21 -8.64
CA ILE A 36 -13.81 -4.23 -7.76
C ILE A 36 -12.77 -4.90 -6.86
N VAL A 37 -13.10 -6.06 -6.28
CA VAL A 37 -12.18 -6.84 -5.45
C VAL A 37 -10.96 -7.28 -6.27
N ASP A 38 -11.16 -7.80 -7.47
CA ASP A 38 -10.07 -8.19 -8.36
C ASP A 38 -9.22 -7.00 -8.77
N LEU A 39 -9.85 -5.86 -9.08
CA LEU A 39 -9.15 -4.60 -9.38
C LEU A 39 -8.29 -4.17 -8.19
N HIS A 40 -8.84 -4.22 -6.98
CA HIS A 40 -8.13 -3.88 -5.76
C HIS A 40 -6.98 -4.85 -5.51
N HIS A 41 -7.21 -6.14 -5.61
CA HIS A 41 -6.23 -7.20 -5.37
C HIS A 41 -5.04 -7.13 -6.33
N ARG A 42 -5.28 -6.93 -7.64
CA ARG A 42 -4.21 -6.89 -8.66
C ARG A 42 -3.36 -5.63 -8.61
N ASN A 43 -3.94 -4.51 -8.22
CA ASN A 43 -3.27 -3.20 -8.26
C ASN A 43 -2.74 -2.74 -6.90
N ARG A 44 -3.08 -3.43 -5.80
CA ARG A 44 -2.64 -3.06 -4.45
C ARG A 44 -1.11 -3.17 -4.34
N VAL A 45 -0.47 -2.12 -3.84
CA VAL A 45 0.95 -2.14 -3.53
C VAL A 45 1.15 -1.75 -2.07
N TYR A 46 1.93 -2.57 -1.36
CA TYR A 46 2.25 -2.38 0.05
C TYR A 46 3.71 -1.99 0.22
N TYR A 47 3.97 -0.93 0.98
CA TYR A 47 5.31 -0.41 1.22
C TYR A 47 5.50 -0.06 2.69
N ARG A 48 6.75 -0.08 3.11
CA ARG A 48 7.20 0.50 4.38
C ARG A 48 7.94 1.79 4.09
N VAL A 49 7.88 2.71 5.04
CA VAL A 49 8.69 3.92 5.03
C VAL A 49 9.79 3.74 6.05
N LEU A 50 11.03 3.81 5.60
CA LEU A 50 12.20 3.78 6.46
C LEU A 50 12.72 5.20 6.60
N LEU A 51 12.78 5.69 7.84
CA LEU A 51 13.35 6.97 8.19
C LEU A 51 14.79 6.78 8.66
N ARG A 52 15.68 7.68 8.28
CA ARG A 52 17.08 7.66 8.70
C ARG A 52 17.54 9.08 8.97
N LYS A 53 18.18 9.31 10.11
CA LYS A 53 18.91 10.56 10.38
C LYS A 53 20.25 10.56 9.65
N GLU A 54 20.48 11.60 8.86
CA GLU A 54 21.76 11.93 8.25
C GLU A 54 22.19 13.34 8.67
N GLU A 55 23.43 13.72 8.35
CA GLU A 55 24.00 15.03 8.74
C GLU A 55 23.16 16.21 8.25
N GLY A 56 22.51 16.07 7.08
CA GLY A 56 21.58 17.06 6.51
C GLY A 56 20.13 16.96 6.96
N GLY A 57 19.80 16.13 7.97
CA GLY A 57 18.44 15.95 8.48
C GLY A 57 17.87 14.55 8.27
N ILE A 58 16.53 14.42 8.31
CA ILE A 58 15.86 13.12 8.16
C ILE A 58 15.65 12.82 6.68
N LYS A 59 16.18 11.69 6.21
CA LYS A 59 15.86 11.11 4.91
C LYS A 59 14.85 9.98 5.07
N HIS A 60 14.08 9.74 4.00
CA HIS A 60 13.14 8.64 3.93
C HIS A 60 13.37 7.80 2.67
N VAL A 61 13.10 6.51 2.77
CA VAL A 61 13.14 5.57 1.64
C VAL A 61 11.91 4.68 1.69
N PHE A 62 11.28 4.48 0.54
CA PHE A 62 10.20 3.50 0.41
C PHE A 62 10.78 2.12 0.10
N THR A 63 10.36 1.12 0.86
CA THR A 63 10.74 -0.28 0.61
C THR A 63 9.53 -1.16 0.43
N ASN A 64 9.70 -2.27 -0.26
CA ASN A 64 8.69 -3.31 -0.28
C ASN A 64 8.63 -4.05 1.09
N TRP A 65 7.75 -5.05 1.20
CA TRP A 65 7.57 -5.83 2.43
C TRP A 65 8.80 -6.65 2.84
N LYS A 66 9.74 -6.91 1.92
CA LYS A 66 11.02 -7.60 2.17
C LYS A 66 12.17 -6.63 2.50
N PHE A 67 11.87 -5.34 2.74
CA PHE A 67 12.86 -4.28 2.99
C PHE A 67 13.80 -3.99 1.81
N ASN A 68 13.50 -4.47 0.61
CA ASN A 68 14.27 -4.09 -0.57
C ASN A 68 13.83 -2.69 -1.02
N VAL A 69 14.82 -1.84 -1.30
CA VAL A 69 14.61 -0.53 -1.93
C VAL A 69 14.09 -0.77 -3.34
N ASP A 70 12.95 -0.16 -3.67
CA ASP A 70 12.36 -0.24 -4.99
C ASP A 70 12.18 1.19 -5.55
N PRO A 71 13.11 1.66 -6.42
CA PRO A 71 13.05 2.99 -7.00
C PRO A 71 11.79 3.24 -7.83
N SER A 72 11.16 2.18 -8.35
CA SER A 72 9.92 2.29 -9.14
C SER A 72 8.71 2.70 -8.29
N ILE A 73 8.81 2.64 -6.95
CA ILE A 73 7.78 3.09 -6.03
C ILE A 73 7.48 4.57 -6.21
N TYR A 74 8.50 5.42 -6.39
CA TYR A 74 8.28 6.86 -6.60
C TYR A 74 7.45 7.11 -7.86
N THR A 75 7.74 6.40 -8.95
CA THR A 75 6.95 6.48 -10.18
C THR A 75 5.52 5.98 -9.96
N ARG A 76 5.31 4.88 -9.21
CA ARG A 76 3.96 4.35 -8.92
C ARG A 76 3.13 5.25 -8.01
N LEU A 77 3.74 5.85 -7.01
CA LEU A 77 3.14 6.84 -6.11
C LEU A 77 2.71 8.11 -6.86
N LEU A 78 3.61 8.65 -7.70
CA LEU A 78 3.40 9.91 -8.40
C LEU A 78 2.50 9.79 -9.63
N ARG A 79 2.59 8.67 -10.36
CA ARG A 79 2.11 8.63 -11.74
C ARG A 79 0.81 7.88 -11.97
N GLU A 80 0.47 6.88 -11.15
CA GLU A 80 -0.60 5.96 -11.58
C GLU A 80 -1.70 5.66 -10.55
N LYS A 81 -1.41 5.41 -9.27
CA LYS A 81 -2.40 4.67 -8.46
C LYS A 81 -2.37 4.94 -6.96
N GLY A 82 -2.32 6.21 -6.53
CA GLY A 82 -2.36 6.60 -5.11
C GLY A 82 -3.44 5.86 -4.29
N ARG A 83 -4.64 5.65 -4.86
CA ARG A 83 -5.74 4.91 -4.18
C ARG A 83 -5.45 3.44 -3.84
N PHE A 84 -4.53 2.79 -4.56
CA PHE A 84 -4.14 1.39 -4.35
C PHE A 84 -2.89 1.22 -3.47
N THR A 85 -2.29 2.33 -3.07
CA THR A 85 -0.97 2.38 -2.44
C THR A 85 -1.21 2.40 -0.92
N ARG A 86 -0.60 1.46 -0.17
CA ARG A 86 -0.76 1.31 1.29
C ARG A 86 0.59 1.29 2.03
N ILE A 87 0.77 2.22 2.98
CA ILE A 87 1.86 2.18 3.96
C ILE A 87 1.49 1.16 5.03
N VAL A 88 2.27 0.09 5.16
CA VAL A 88 2.05 -0.96 6.18
C VAL A 88 2.90 -0.77 7.43
N GLY A 89 3.80 0.20 7.42
CA GLY A 89 4.62 0.53 8.57
C GLY A 89 5.59 1.65 8.28
N VAL A 90 5.91 2.39 9.34
CA VAL A 90 6.98 3.37 9.38
C VAL A 90 7.99 2.86 10.39
N SER A 91 9.28 2.90 10.07
CA SER A 91 10.34 2.44 10.96
C SER A 91 11.50 3.41 10.91
N ASP A 92 12.09 3.68 12.06
CA ASP A 92 13.30 4.47 12.19
C ASP A 92 14.52 3.53 12.19
N LEU A 93 15.46 3.78 11.30
CA LEU A 93 16.74 3.06 11.19
C LEU A 93 17.91 3.86 11.74
N THR A 94 17.64 4.96 12.44
CA THR A 94 18.67 5.71 13.15
C THR A 94 19.22 4.83 14.25
N THR A 95 20.39 4.22 14.02
CA THR A 95 21.14 3.56 15.07
C THR A 95 21.63 4.63 16.04
N ASP A 96 21.28 4.47 17.31
CA ASP A 96 21.81 5.31 18.37
C ASP A 96 23.34 5.13 18.38
N ARG A 97 24.09 6.17 18.02
CA ARG A 97 25.56 6.10 17.92
C ARG A 97 26.24 6.13 19.29
N HIS A 98 25.57 5.69 20.35
CA HIS A 98 26.10 5.67 21.71
C HIS A 98 26.65 4.30 22.10
N THR A 99 27.77 3.92 21.48
CA THR A 99 28.82 2.97 21.95
C THR A 99 29.89 3.06 20.85
N THR A 100 31.08 3.65 21.05
CA THR A 100 32.06 3.50 22.13
C THR A 100 32.93 4.76 22.14
#